data_AF-A0A2E9B6C7-F1
#
_entry.id   AF-A0A2E9B6C7-F1
#
_cell.length_a   1.000
_cell.length_b   1.000
_cell.length_c   1.000
_cell.angle_alpha   90.00
_cell.angle_beta   90.00
_cell.angle_gamma   90.00
#
_symmetry.space_group_name_H-M   'P 1'
#
loop_
_entity.id
_entity.type
_entity.pdbx_description
1 polymer ?
#
loop_
_entity_poly.entity_id
_entity_poly.type
_entity_poly.pdbx_seq_one_letter_code
_entity_poly.pdbx_strand_id
1 'polypeptide(L)' 'MKPIKERVLFIGAGAVGSYLGGWLSATGHSVTIIDPWHEQVEYVNKNGIEVSGPHDT' A
#
# COMPACT_ATOMS: atom_id res chain seq x y z
N MET A 1 21.56 -9.48 -9.82
CA MET A 1 21.10 -9.40 -8.41
C MET A 1 19.57 -9.41 -8.40
N LYS A 2 18.93 -10.18 -7.51
CA LYS A 2 17.49 -9.98 -7.26
C LYS A 2 17.32 -8.64 -6.51
N PRO A 3 16.34 -7.79 -6.87
CA PRO A 3 16.08 -6.57 -6.11
C PRO A 3 15.77 -6.94 -4.65
N ILE A 4 16.36 -6.20 -3.72
CA ILE A 4 16.09 -6.38 -2.29
C ILE A 4 14.64 -5.97 -2.05
N LYS A 5 13.84 -6.88 -1.49
CA LYS A 5 12.46 -6.60 -1.11
C LYS A 5 12.46 -6.06 0.31
N GLU A 6 12.42 -4.74 0.45
CA GLU A 6 12.32 -4.10 1.76
C GLU A 6 10.98 -4.38 2.43
N ARG A 7 10.98 -4.39 3.76
CA ARG A 7 9.77 -4.41 4.59
C ARG A 7 9.43 -2.98 5.00
N VAL A 8 8.26 -2.51 4.59
CA VAL A 8 7.84 -1.11 4.79
C VAL A 8 6.54 -1.07 5.60
N LEU A 9 6.51 -0.26 6.65
CA LEU A 9 5.32 0.03 7.43
C LEU A 9 4.84 1.46 7.13
N PHE A 10 3.59 1.59 6.69
CA PHE A 10 2.88 2.87 6.62
C PHE A 10 1.89 2.98 7.78
N ILE A 11 1.90 4.13 8.44
CA ILE A 11 0.89 4.51 9.42
C ILE A 11 -0.03 5.54 8.76
N GLY A 12 -1.28 5.14 8.50
CA GLY A 12 -2.28 5.87 7.73
C GLY A 12 -2.60 5.18 6.39
N ALA A 13 -3.81 4.67 6.25
CA ALA A 13 -4.40 4.10 5.03
C ALA A 13 -5.31 5.12 4.28
N GLY A 14 -5.11 6.42 4.51
CA GLY A 14 -5.72 7.48 3.73
C GLY A 14 -5.13 7.59 2.33
N ALA A 15 -5.55 8.59 1.55
CA ALA A 15 -5.21 8.73 0.14
C ALA A 15 -3.70 8.60 -0.17
N VAL A 16 -2.84 9.32 0.56
CA VAL A 16 -1.39 9.32 0.31
C VAL A 16 -0.73 8.01 0.75
N GLY A 17 -1.04 7.52 1.95
CA GLY A 17 -0.45 6.30 2.49
C GLY A 17 -0.82 5.07 1.66
N SER A 18 -2.09 5.00 1.23
CA SER A 18 -2.58 3.95 0.34
C SER A 18 -1.96 4.04 -1.06
N TYR A 19 -1.80 5.23 -1.62
CA TYR A 19 -1.15 5.42 -2.93
C TYR A 19 0.30 4.94 -2.91
N LEU A 20 1.11 5.45 -1.96
CA LEU A 20 2.53 5.11 -1.86
C LEU A 20 2.74 3.65 -1.46
N GLY A 21 1.96 3.16 -0.48
CA GLY A 21 2.04 1.77 -0.03
C GLY A 21 1.59 0.78 -1.10
N GLY A 22 0.51 1.08 -1.82
CA GLY A 22 0.03 0.29 -2.95
C GLY A 22 1.06 0.22 -4.08
N TRP A 23 1.69 1.34 -4.43
CA TRP A 23 2.72 1.38 -5.47
C TRP A 23 4.00 0.63 -5.06
N LEU A 24 4.45 0.78 -3.81
CA LEU A 24 5.60 0.01 -3.30
C LEU A 24 5.32 -1.50 -3.24
N SER A 25 4.09 -1.89 -2.90
CA SER A 25 3.63 -3.28 -2.98
C SER A 25 3.68 -3.79 -4.42
N ALA A 26 3.16 -3.02 -5.39
CA ALA A 26 3.17 -3.37 -6.82
C ALA A 26 4.59 -3.52 -7.40
N THR A 27 5.57 -2.78 -6.88
CA THR A 27 7.00 -2.91 -7.26
C THR A 27 7.73 -4.05 -6.54
N GLY A 28 7.02 -4.83 -5.72
CA GLY A 28 7.51 -6.09 -5.14
C GLY A 28 8.03 -5.99 -3.70
N HIS A 29 7.90 -4.84 -3.04
CA HIS A 29 8.23 -4.67 -1.62
C HIS A 29 7.18 -5.32 -0.72
N SER A 30 7.57 -5.68 0.50
CA SER A 30 6.65 -6.23 1.50
C SER A 30 6.07 -5.08 2.33
N VAL A 31 4.88 -4.60 1.94
CA VAL A 31 4.25 -3.42 2.57
C VAL A 31 3.17 -3.85 3.58
N THR A 32 3.17 -3.24 4.76
CA THR A 32 2.07 -3.29 5.72
C THR A 32 1.56 -1.88 5.95
N ILE A 33 0.25 -1.70 5.91
CA ILE A 33 -0.40 -0.40 6.19
C ILE A 33 -1.30 -0.60 7.40
N ILE A 34 -1.18 0.30 8.38
CA ILE A 34 -2.02 0.32 9.57
C ILE A 34 -2.78 1.64 9.65
N ASP A 35 -4.02 1.63 10.12
CA ASP A 35 -4.85 2.83 10.29
C ASP A 35 -5.73 2.66 11.54
N PRO A 36 -5.96 3.71 12.35
CA PRO A 36 -6.87 3.62 13.49
C PRO A 36 -8.35 3.47 13.09
N TRP A 37 -8.71 3.78 11.84
CA TRP A 37 -10.07 3.64 11.35
C TRP A 37 -10.37 2.18 10.98
N HIS A 38 -11.08 1.50 11.88
CA HIS A 38 -11.40 0.07 11.76
C HIS A 38 -12.04 -0.30 10.41
N GLU A 39 -13.06 0.43 9.97
CA GLU A 39 -13.78 0.15 8.72
C GLU A 39 -12.87 0.34 7.49
N GLN A 40 -11.92 1.28 7.52
CA GLN A 40 -10.92 1.45 6.47
C GLN A 40 -10.00 0.22 6.40
N VAL A 41 -9.55 -0.28 7.56
CA VAL A 41 -8.72 -1.49 7.64
C VAL A 41 -9.47 -2.71 7.12
N GLU A 42 -10.74 -2.90 7.52
CA GLU A 42 -11.57 -3.98 7.01
C GLU A 42 -11.80 -3.89 5.50
N TYR A 43 -12.10 -2.70 4.99
CA TYR A 43 -12.29 -2.47 3.57
C TYR A 43 -11.01 -2.81 2.78
N VAL A 44 -9.85 -2.34 3.23
CA VAL A 44 -8.56 -2.61 2.58
C VAL A 44 -8.19 -4.08 2.65
N ASN A 45 -8.41 -4.76 3.78
CA ASN A 45 -8.11 -6.19 3.90
C ASN A 45 -9.01 -7.06 3.00
N LYS A 46 -10.27 -6.64 2.81
CA LYS A 46 -11.23 -7.38 1.99
C LYS A 46 -11.03 -7.14 0.49
N ASN A 47 -10.80 -5.88 0.09
CA ASN A 47 -10.82 -5.47 -1.32
C ASN A 47 -9.41 -5.19 -1.88
N GLY A 48 -8.40 -5.09 -1.03
CA GLY A 48 -7.10 -4.54 -1.39
C GLY A 48 -7.14 -3.02 -1.53
N ILE A 49 -6.12 -2.47 -2.18
CA ILE A 49 -6.02 -1.04 -2.52
C ILE A 49 -5.98 -0.92 -4.03
N GLU A 50 -6.92 -0.17 -4.59
CA GLU A 50 -6.88 0.25 -5.98
C GLU A 50 -6.12 1.57 -6.08
N VAL A 51 -5.10 1.61 -6.93
CA VAL A 51 -4.28 2.79 -7.18
C VAL A 51 -4.34 3.10 -8.67
N SER A 52 -4.74 4.31 -9.01
CA SER A 52 -4.62 4.87 -10.37
C SER A 52 -3.78 6.14 -10.32
N GLY A 53 -2.98 6.36 -11.35
CA GLY A 53 -2.08 7.51 -11.42
C GLY A 53 -1.36 7.56 -12.77
N PRO A 54 -0.65 8.66 -13.08
CA PRO A 54 0.00 8.87 -14.37
C PRO A 54 1.22 7.95 -14.62
N HIS A 55 1.39 6.89 -13.84
CA HIS A 55 2.58 6.04 -13.82
C HIS A 55 2.41 4.70 -14.55
N ASP A 56 1.38 4.57 -15.38
CA ASP A 56 1.20 3.44 -16.33
C ASP A 56 2.13 3.54 -17.56
N THR A 57 3.26 4.24 -17.45
CA THR A 57 4.31 4.36 -18.48
C THR A 57 5.50 3.45 -18.19
#